data_AF-A0A350LU45-F1
#
_entry.id   AF-A0A350LU45-F1
#
_cell.length_a   1.000
_cell.length_b   1.000
_cell.length_c   1.000
_cell.angle_alpha   90.00
_cell.angle_beta   90.00
_cell.angle_gamma   90.00
#
_symmetry.space_group_name_H-M   'P 1'
#
loop_
_entity.id
_entity.type
_entity.pdbx_description
1 polymer ?
#
loop_
_entity_poly.entity_id
_entity_poly.type
_entity_poly.pdbx_seq_one_letter_code
_entity_poly.pdbx_strand_id
1 'polypeptide(L)'
;MTGGRQWRDVIADVACALPGVEIVILPHEQFADRPAARLALMTGEADTGHGHEAAAWLGRAPDLPALRRAVARRGGDAARLPGGIGRWYPFGAAQAAALKEAYDDDLFWLRAGADGLARLAGETGPLNAEIQPRDGHPTRGQDDGIEERHLA
;
A
#
# COMPACT_ATOMS: atom_id res chain seq x y z
N MET A 1 7.43 -23.69 -4.53
CA MET A 1 8.00 -22.55 -5.29
C MET A 1 6.85 -21.62 -5.64
N THR A 2 6.69 -20.54 -4.86
CA THR A 2 5.80 -19.42 -5.19
C THR A 2 6.54 -18.14 -4.82
N GLY A 3 7.65 -17.88 -5.51
CA GLY A 3 8.37 -16.61 -5.42
C GLY A 3 8.15 -15.84 -6.73
N GLY A 4 6.92 -15.38 -6.95
CA GLY A 4 6.62 -14.43 -8.02
C GLY A 4 6.91 -13.00 -7.57
N ARG A 5 6.93 -12.06 -8.51
CA ARG A 5 7.06 -10.62 -8.25
C ARG A 5 6.02 -10.15 -7.22
N GLN A 6 6.47 -9.51 -6.15
CA GLN A 6 5.65 -8.96 -5.06
C GLN A 6 5.41 -7.46 -5.24
N TRP A 7 4.56 -6.85 -4.40
CA TRP A 7 4.34 -5.40 -4.48
C TRP A 7 5.60 -4.62 -4.13
N ARG A 8 6.41 -5.10 -3.18
CA ARG A 8 7.72 -4.51 -2.89
C ARG A 8 8.59 -4.37 -4.14
N ASP A 9 8.67 -5.41 -4.97
CA ASP A 9 9.47 -5.37 -6.22
C ASP A 9 8.92 -4.32 -7.20
N VAL A 10 7.59 -4.27 -7.36
CA VAL A 10 6.94 -3.28 -8.24
C VAL A 10 7.22 -1.86 -7.76
N ILE A 11 7.12 -1.61 -6.46
CA ILE A 11 7.34 -0.29 -5.87
C ILE A 11 8.80 0.12 -6.01
N ALA A 12 9.75 -0.79 -5.77
CA ALA A 12 11.16 -0.53 -5.98
C ALA A 12 11.49 -0.19 -7.44
N ASP A 13 10.90 -0.91 -8.40
CA ASP A 13 11.07 -0.62 -9.84
C ASP A 13 10.53 0.77 -10.20
N VAL A 14 9.36 1.16 -9.67
CA VAL A 14 8.77 2.49 -9.92
C VAL A 14 9.61 3.59 -9.29
N ALA A 15 10.08 3.41 -8.05
CA ALA A 15 10.95 4.37 -7.37
C ALA A 15 12.28 4.55 -8.11
N CYS A 16 12.83 3.48 -8.68
CA CYS A 16 14.03 3.53 -9.51
C CYS A 16 13.78 4.33 -10.82
N ALA A 17 12.64 4.11 -11.46
CA ALA A 17 12.29 4.80 -12.71
C ALA A 17 11.92 6.27 -12.51
N LEU A 18 11.39 6.65 -11.34
CA LEU A 18 10.89 7.98 -11.01
C LEU A 18 11.55 8.53 -9.72
N PRO A 19 12.86 8.85 -9.77
CA PRO A 19 13.57 9.31 -8.58
C PRO A 19 13.01 10.67 -8.10
N GLY A 20 12.85 10.79 -6.78
CA GLY A 20 12.38 12.02 -6.12
C GLY A 20 10.88 12.28 -6.23
N VAL A 21 10.11 11.40 -6.89
CA VAL A 21 8.64 11.46 -6.91
C VAL A 21 8.08 10.73 -5.70
N GLU A 22 7.15 11.37 -5.00
CA GLU A 22 6.44 10.72 -3.90
C GLU A 22 5.53 9.60 -4.44
N ILE A 23 5.71 8.38 -3.91
CA ILE A 23 4.86 7.24 -4.22
C ILE A 23 3.90 7.02 -3.05
N VAL A 24 2.60 7.11 -3.33
CA VAL A 24 1.54 6.91 -2.34
C VAL A 24 0.77 5.63 -2.66
N ILE A 25 0.78 4.67 -1.74
CA ILE A 25 0.10 3.38 -1.89
C ILE A 25 -1.26 3.42 -1.20
N LEU A 26 -2.33 3.14 -1.94
CA LEU A 26 -3.70 3.09 -1.43
C LEU A 26 -4.18 1.63 -1.42
N PRO A 27 -4.33 0.98 -0.24
CA PRO A 27 -4.83 -0.39 -0.15
C PRO A 27 -6.24 -0.52 -0.74
N HIS A 28 -6.44 -1.54 -1.56
CA HIS A 28 -7.73 -1.79 -2.21
C HIS A 28 -8.83 -2.01 -1.16
N GLU A 29 -8.54 -2.75 -0.09
CA GLU A 29 -9.51 -3.06 0.98
C GLU A 29 -10.04 -1.81 1.69
N GLN A 30 -9.30 -0.70 1.65
CA GLN A 30 -9.66 0.55 2.34
C GLN A 30 -10.26 1.60 1.39
N PHE A 31 -9.86 1.59 0.12
CA PHE A 31 -10.18 2.66 -0.83
C PHE A 31 -11.05 2.25 -2.02
N ALA A 32 -11.31 0.96 -2.24
CA ALA A 32 -12.05 0.48 -3.42
C ALA A 32 -13.48 1.03 -3.51
N ASP A 33 -14.16 1.17 -2.37
CA ASP A 33 -15.51 1.73 -2.27
C ASP A 33 -15.53 3.23 -1.93
N ARG A 34 -14.36 3.89 -1.92
CA ARG A 34 -14.20 5.30 -1.55
C ARG A 34 -13.57 6.12 -2.68
N PRO A 35 -14.23 6.21 -3.86
CA PRO A 35 -13.67 6.92 -5.01
C PRO A 35 -13.39 8.40 -4.73
N ALA A 36 -14.26 9.07 -3.96
CA ALA A 36 -14.05 10.47 -3.56
C ALA A 36 -12.81 10.65 -2.68
N ALA A 37 -12.58 9.75 -1.71
CA ALA A 37 -11.39 9.80 -0.86
C ALA A 37 -10.09 9.54 -1.66
N ARG A 38 -10.14 8.61 -2.62
CA ARG A 38 -9.03 8.38 -3.55
C ARG A 38 -8.74 9.62 -4.39
N LEU A 39 -9.77 10.26 -4.93
CA LEU A 39 -9.61 11.47 -5.73
C LEU A 39 -8.99 12.60 -4.91
N ALA A 40 -9.51 12.85 -3.70
CA ALA A 40 -8.97 13.87 -2.79
C ALA A 40 -7.48 13.62 -2.45
N LEU A 41 -7.08 12.36 -2.22
CA LEU A 41 -5.66 12.02 -2.01
C LEU A 41 -4.79 12.28 -3.24
N MET A 42 -5.33 12.13 -4.44
CA MET A 42 -4.59 12.34 -5.69
C MET A 42 -4.50 13.83 -6.07
N THR A 43 -5.51 14.64 -5.74
CA THR A 43 -5.57 16.06 -6.11
C THR A 43 -5.14 17.01 -4.99
N GLY A 44 -5.14 16.56 -3.74
CA GLY A 44 -4.94 17.42 -2.57
C GLY A 44 -6.13 18.34 -2.26
N GLU A 45 -7.24 18.22 -2.99
CA GLU A 45 -8.43 19.04 -2.81
C GLU A 45 -9.44 18.33 -1.90
N ALA A 46 -9.87 19.03 -0.84
CA ALA A 46 -10.67 18.45 0.23
C ALA A 46 -12.15 18.18 -0.12
N ASP A 47 -12.62 18.61 -1.28
CA ASP A 47 -14.02 18.43 -1.68
C ASP A 47 -14.18 18.65 -3.18
N THR A 48 -14.64 17.62 -3.91
CA THR A 48 -14.97 17.76 -5.35
C THR A 48 -16.48 17.93 -5.59
N GLY A 49 -17.29 18.07 -4.53
CA GLY A 49 -18.74 18.23 -4.64
C GLY A 49 -19.51 16.99 -5.12
N HIS A 50 -18.83 15.86 -5.36
CA HIS A 50 -19.46 14.59 -5.74
C HIS A 50 -19.95 13.86 -4.49
N GLY A 51 -20.89 14.48 -3.77
CA GLY A 51 -21.50 13.92 -2.58
C GLY A 51 -22.32 12.67 -2.88
N HIS A 52 -22.02 11.57 -2.18
CA HIS A 52 -22.87 10.40 -1.92
C HIS A 52 -23.49 9.59 -3.09
N GLU A 53 -23.71 10.16 -4.27
CA GLU A 53 -24.29 9.48 -5.45
C GLU A 53 -23.27 8.55 -6.14
N ALA A 54 -21.97 8.75 -5.90
CA ALA A 54 -20.90 7.88 -6.39
C ALA A 54 -20.84 6.50 -5.69
N ALA A 55 -21.71 6.25 -4.70
CA ALA A 55 -21.81 4.97 -3.99
C ALA A 55 -22.73 3.94 -4.67
N ALA A 56 -23.15 4.17 -5.91
CA ALA A 56 -23.76 3.10 -6.70
C ALA A 56 -22.73 1.98 -6.90
N TRP A 57 -23.02 0.77 -6.43
CA TRP A 57 -22.17 -0.40 -6.65
C TRP A 57 -22.24 -0.85 -8.12
N LEU A 58 -21.61 -0.07 -8.98
CA LEU A 58 -21.52 -0.31 -10.41
C LEU A 58 -20.52 -1.45 -10.65
N GLY A 59 -20.89 -2.40 -11.51
CA GLY A 59 -19.98 -3.47 -11.93
C GLY A 59 -19.74 -4.57 -10.88
N ARG A 60 -20.71 -4.86 -10.00
CA ARG A 60 -20.63 -6.03 -9.10
C ARG A 60 -20.27 -7.28 -9.89
N ALA A 61 -19.19 -7.95 -9.45
CA ALA A 61 -18.73 -9.17 -10.11
C ALA A 61 -19.85 -10.22 -10.15
N PRO A 62 -20.04 -10.92 -11.28
CA PRO A 62 -21.04 -11.97 -11.38
C PRO A 62 -20.73 -13.11 -10.41
N ASP A 63 -21.78 -13.75 -9.90
CA ASP A 63 -21.64 -15.06 -9.29
C ASP A 63 -21.28 -16.12 -10.35
N LEU A 64 -20.88 -17.31 -9.91
CA LEU A 64 -20.51 -18.41 -10.80
C LEU A 64 -21.59 -18.75 -11.84
N PRO A 65 -22.91 -18.82 -11.51
CA PRO A 65 -23.96 -19.00 -12.49
C PRO A 65 -23.99 -17.90 -13.57
N ALA A 66 -23.94 -16.63 -13.18
CA ALA A 66 -23.93 -15.51 -14.11
C ALA A 66 -22.64 -15.49 -14.95
N LEU A 67 -21.51 -15.85 -14.35
CA LEU A 67 -20.23 -15.93 -15.04
C LEU A 67 -20.23 -17.06 -16.09
N ARG A 68 -20.75 -18.26 -15.77
CA ARG A 68 -20.91 -19.34 -16.75
C ARG A 68 -21.80 -18.93 -17.92
N ARG A 69 -22.93 -18.26 -17.65
CA ARG A 69 -23.78 -17.70 -18.72
C ARG A 69 -23.03 -16.68 -19.58
N ALA A 70 -22.23 -15.82 -18.96
CA ALA A 70 -21.45 -14.81 -19.68
C ALA A 70 -20.35 -15.43 -20.56
N VAL A 71 -19.66 -16.47 -20.07
CA VAL A 71 -18.65 -17.23 -20.82
C VAL A 71 -19.29 -17.92 -22.02
N ALA A 72 -20.39 -18.65 -21.82
CA ALA A 72 -21.10 -19.34 -22.90
C ALA A 72 -21.60 -18.36 -23.98
N ARG A 73 -22.17 -17.21 -23.58
CA ARG A 73 -22.62 -16.17 -24.51
C ARG A 73 -21.50 -15.61 -25.38
N ARG A 74 -20.26 -15.60 -24.87
CA ARG A 74 -19.07 -15.14 -25.59
C ARG A 74 -18.41 -16.26 -26.42
N GLY A 75 -19.01 -17.45 -26.50
CA GLY A 75 -18.46 -18.61 -27.22
C GLY A 75 -17.37 -19.36 -26.45
N GLY A 76 -17.18 -19.07 -25.17
CA GLY A 76 -16.22 -19.79 -24.32
C GLY A 76 -16.80 -21.06 -23.69
N ASP A 77 -15.91 -21.93 -23.23
CA ASP A 77 -16.28 -23.16 -22.52
C ASP A 77 -16.60 -22.88 -21.04
N ALA A 78 -17.89 -22.89 -20.70
CA ALA A 78 -18.37 -22.69 -19.34
C ALA A 78 -18.06 -23.86 -18.39
N ALA A 79 -17.74 -25.05 -18.91
CA ALA A 79 -17.39 -26.22 -18.10
C ALA A 79 -16.02 -26.07 -17.40
N ARG A 80 -15.19 -25.12 -17.85
CA ARG A 80 -13.91 -24.77 -17.20
C ARG A 80 -14.08 -24.05 -15.86
N LEU A 81 -15.27 -23.51 -15.59
CA LEU A 81 -15.57 -22.88 -14.30
C LEU A 81 -16.05 -23.95 -13.31
N PRO A 82 -15.59 -23.92 -12.04
CA PRO A 82 -16.03 -24.89 -11.04
C PRO A 82 -17.53 -24.80 -10.82
N GLY A 83 -18.15 -25.86 -10.29
CA GLY A 83 -19.54 -25.86 -9.83
C GLY A 83 -19.82 -24.86 -8.69
N GLY A 84 -21.08 -24.71 -8.29
CA GLY A 84 -21.50 -23.83 -7.18
C GLY A 84 -22.10 -22.48 -7.59
N ILE A 85 -22.50 -21.70 -6.57
CA ILE A 85 -23.28 -20.45 -6.68
C ILE A 85 -22.56 -19.20 -6.14
N GLY A 86 -21.34 -19.36 -5.64
CA GLY A 86 -20.57 -18.28 -5.02
C GLY A 86 -19.79 -17.42 -6.02
N ARG A 87 -18.90 -16.57 -5.49
CA ARG A 87 -17.92 -15.83 -6.28
C ARG A 87 -16.90 -16.80 -6.88
N TRP A 88 -16.50 -16.57 -8.12
CA TRP A 88 -15.40 -17.32 -8.71
C TRP A 88 -14.07 -16.88 -8.09
N TYR A 89 -13.24 -17.87 -7.75
CA TYR A 89 -11.88 -17.67 -7.26
C TYR A 89 -10.95 -18.63 -8.01
N PRO A 90 -9.89 -18.13 -8.67
CA PRO A 90 -9.05 -18.94 -9.56
C PRO A 90 -7.92 -19.69 -8.84
N PHE A 91 -7.79 -19.58 -7.52
CA PHE A 91 -6.70 -20.18 -6.76
C PHE A 91 -7.19 -21.27 -5.80
N GLY A 92 -6.38 -22.33 -5.64
CA GLY A 92 -6.59 -23.31 -4.58
C GLY A 92 -6.25 -22.76 -3.20
N ALA A 93 -6.64 -23.47 -2.13
CA ALA A 93 -6.44 -23.02 -0.75
C ALA A 93 -4.97 -22.72 -0.40
N ALA A 94 -4.05 -23.60 -0.77
CA ALA A 94 -2.62 -23.41 -0.52
C ALA A 94 -2.04 -22.20 -1.29
N GLN A 95 -2.49 -21.98 -2.53
CA GLN A 95 -2.10 -20.81 -3.33
C GLN A 95 -2.66 -19.52 -2.73
N ALA A 96 -3.91 -19.55 -2.28
CA ALA A 96 -4.55 -18.41 -1.62
C ALA A 96 -3.82 -18.03 -0.32
N ALA A 97 -3.43 -19.03 0.48
CA ALA A 97 -2.67 -18.81 1.70
C ALA A 97 -1.29 -18.18 1.40
N ALA A 98 -0.57 -18.71 0.41
CA ALA A 98 0.72 -18.14 0.00
C ALA A 98 0.60 -16.70 -0.55
N LEU A 99 -0.44 -16.41 -1.34
CA LEU A 99 -0.71 -15.04 -1.81
C LEU A 99 -1.06 -14.10 -0.66
N LYS A 100 -1.81 -14.58 0.33
CA LYS A 100 -2.16 -13.81 1.52
C LYS A 100 -0.93 -13.51 2.38
N GLU A 101 -0.09 -14.51 2.64
CA GLU A 101 1.15 -14.35 3.40
C GLU A 101 2.06 -13.30 2.74
N ALA A 102 2.32 -13.42 1.44
CA ALA A 102 3.12 -12.45 0.71
C ALA A 102 2.52 -11.03 0.75
N TYR A 103 1.18 -10.91 0.64
CA TYR A 103 0.52 -9.62 0.76
C TYR A 103 0.60 -9.03 2.18
N ASP A 104 0.49 -9.86 3.21
CA ASP A 104 0.62 -9.43 4.60
C ASP A 104 2.06 -8.96 4.89
N ASP A 105 3.08 -9.62 4.32
CA ASP A 105 4.49 -9.20 4.39
C ASP A 105 4.73 -7.86 3.67
N ASP A 106 4.18 -7.68 2.47
CA ASP A 106 4.22 -6.41 1.72
C ASP A 106 3.58 -5.28 2.55
N LEU A 107 2.42 -5.55 3.16
CA LEU A 107 1.75 -4.58 4.03
C LEU A 107 2.59 -4.28 5.27
N PHE A 108 3.18 -5.27 5.93
CA PHE A 108 4.05 -5.04 7.09
C PHE A 108 5.22 -4.12 6.73
N TRP A 109 5.88 -4.39 5.59
CA TRP A 109 6.96 -3.55 5.08
C TRP A 109 6.50 -2.13 4.76
N LEU A 110 5.33 -1.95 4.12
CA LEU A 110 4.76 -0.63 3.84
C LEU A 110 4.50 0.17 5.14
N ARG A 111 3.95 -0.48 6.17
CA ARG A 111 3.71 0.13 7.48
C ARG A 111 4.99 0.53 8.21
N ALA A 112 6.06 -0.24 7.99
CA ALA A 112 7.39 0.08 8.51
C ALA A 112 8.08 1.24 7.75
N GLY A 113 7.39 1.88 6.81
CA GLY A 113 7.90 3.04 6.05
C GLY A 113 8.52 2.69 4.70
N ALA A 114 8.36 1.44 4.23
CA ALA A 114 8.74 1.00 2.89
C ALA A 114 10.19 1.34 2.49
N ASP A 115 11.13 1.28 3.44
CA ASP A 115 12.53 1.72 3.26
C ASP A 115 12.68 3.17 2.74
N GLY A 116 11.65 4.02 2.94
CA GLY A 116 11.58 5.38 2.41
C GLY A 116 11.17 5.47 0.93
N LEU A 117 10.84 4.35 0.28
CA LEU A 117 10.48 4.32 -1.14
C LEU A 117 9.04 4.76 -1.42
N ALA A 118 8.14 4.57 -0.46
CA ALA A 118 6.74 4.90 -0.60
C ALA A 118 6.08 5.14 0.76
N ARG A 119 4.91 5.78 0.77
CA ARG A 119 4.06 5.88 1.97
C ARG A 119 2.74 5.15 1.79
N LEU A 120 2.23 4.60 2.88
CA LEU A 120 0.90 4.00 2.93
C LEU A 120 -0.16 5.07 3.23
N ALA A 121 -1.19 5.19 2.38
CA ALA A 121 -2.27 6.15 2.57
C ALA A 121 -3.10 5.83 3.82
N GLY A 122 -3.39 6.84 4.64
CA GLY A 122 -4.15 6.69 5.89
C GLY A 122 -3.31 6.33 7.11
N GLU A 123 -2.04 5.94 6.93
CA GLU A 123 -1.06 5.90 7.99
C GLU A 123 -0.23 7.20 7.92
N THR A 124 -0.55 8.15 8.78
CA THR A 124 0.31 9.31 9.04
C THR A 124 1.53 8.85 9.83
N GLY A 125 2.47 8.18 9.14
CA GLY A 125 3.88 8.22 9.53
C GLY A 125 4.41 9.63 9.24
N PRO A 126 5.34 10.18 10.04
CA PRO A 126 5.74 11.56 9.93
C PRO A 126 6.30 11.85 8.53
N LEU A 127 5.71 12.84 7.86
CA LEU A 127 6.17 13.44 6.60
C LEU A 127 7.57 14.10 6.71
N ASN A 128 8.19 14.00 7.87
CA ASN A 128 9.51 14.51 8.19
C ASN A 128 10.34 13.35 8.73
N ALA A 129 10.72 12.40 7.88
CA ALA A 129 12.02 11.76 8.10
C ALA A 129 13.03 12.90 7.88
N GLU A 130 13.39 13.53 8.99
CA GLU A 130 14.43 14.55 9.08
C GLU A 130 15.55 14.18 8.12
N ILE A 131 15.95 15.15 7.30
CA ILE A 131 17.25 15.16 6.63
C ILE A 131 18.26 14.87 7.74
N GLN A 132 18.68 13.61 7.86
CA GLN A 132 19.70 13.20 8.81
C GLN A 132 20.96 13.99 8.43
N PRO A 133 21.45 14.92 9.26
CA PRO A 133 22.73 15.53 9.00
C PRO A 133 23.77 14.43 9.17
N ARG A 134 24.54 14.17 8.11
CA ARG A 134 25.76 13.38 8.22
C ARG A 134 26.77 14.14 9.08
N ASP A 135 27.39 13.38 9.98
CA ASP A 135 28.68 13.60 10.61
C ASP A 135 28.78 14.75 11.64
N GLY A 136 28.61 14.37 12.91
CA GLY A 136 29.20 15.07 14.06
C GLY A 136 30.00 14.08 14.90
N HIS A 137 31.33 14.16 14.84
CA HIS A 137 32.24 13.37 15.66
C HIS A 137 31.89 13.47 17.17
N PRO A 138 31.94 12.37 17.94
CA PRO A 138 31.83 12.47 19.39
C PRO A 138 33.17 12.98 19.95
N THR A 139 33.24 14.26 20.31
CA THR A 139 34.34 14.75 21.15
C THR A 139 34.09 14.28 22.58
N ARG A 140 34.93 13.35 23.01
CA ARG A 140 35.06 12.83 24.37
C ARG A 140 35.77 13.87 25.25
N GLY A 141 35.24 14.09 26.46
CA GLY A 141 35.95 14.71 27.59
C GLY A 141 35.41 16.08 27.98
N GLN A 142 34.84 16.17 29.18
CA GLN A 142 34.72 17.43 29.89
C GLN A 142 35.51 17.26 31.19
N ASP A 143 36.71 17.86 31.20
CA ASP A 143 37.54 18.01 32.39
C ASP A 143 37.07 19.29 33.11
N ASP A 144 36.41 19.13 34.26
CA ASP A 144 36.14 20.27 35.14
C ASP A 144 37.38 20.52 36.01
N GLY A 145 38.27 21.36 35.49
CA GLY A 145 39.39 21.96 36.18
C GLY A 145 38.96 23.11 37.10
N ILE A 146 39.38 22.94 38.36
CA ILE A 146 39.45 23.78 39.57
C ILE A 146 39.81 25.28 39.44
N GLU A 147 39.32 26.04 40.44
CA GLU A 147 39.77 27.36 41.02
C GLU A 147 39.46 28.66 40.23
N GLU A 148 39.04 29.80 40.83
CA GLU A 148 39.56 30.55 41.99
C GLU A 148 38.40 31.29 42.76
N ARG A 149 38.27 31.28 44.10
CA ARG A 149 38.85 32.16 45.16
C ARG A 149 38.98 33.64 44.75
N HIS A 150 38.20 34.58 45.29
CA HIS A 150 38.42 35.42 46.50
C HIS A 150 37.50 36.67 46.34
N LEU A 151 37.09 37.49 47.31
CA LEU A 151 37.11 37.60 48.77
C LEU A 151 36.24 38.84 49.13
N ALA A 152 35.74 38.85 50.36
CA ALA A 152 35.41 40.01 51.21
C ALA A 152 34.27 40.97 50.80
#